data_AF-A0ABD6M6K4-F1
#
_entry.id   AF-A0ABD6M6K4-F1
#
_cell.length_a   1.000
_cell.length_b   1.000
_cell.length_c   1.000
_cell.angle_alpha   90.00
_cell.angle_beta   90.00
_cell.angle_gamma   90.00
#
_symmetry.space_group_name_H-M   'P 1'
#
loop_
_entity.id
_entity.type
_entity.pdbx_description
1 polymer ?
#
loop_
_entity_poly.entity_id
_entity_poly.type
_entity_poly.pdbx_seq_one_letter_code
_entity_poly.pdbx_strand_id
1 'polypeptide(L)'
;MYKISLPTILLFSYSIVTFANDLYVIDKIESSQQKETRLNNLKLTWKIYQIKPEEKFTYTGSGGESYLSEMQVVYRNYSAESNDYIFISGVTGKGSELKLPPESVRRLSDLAKQGADSRINHWVLEKSTTSPAVKYYGDKYDAYHQRNIDFARKIINSHSCDTVMNVDVYSFGGEYLNAVCGDRRDIKQSLDDYRDNKPLDTSLKETYLVMPKEQRDALRQRR
;
A
#
# COMPACT_ATOMS: atom_id res chain seq x y z
N MET A 1 -9.07 21.48 -12.28
CA MET A 1 -8.60 20.63 -11.15
C MET A 1 -7.08 20.66 -11.17
N TYR A 2 -6.43 21.13 -10.11
CA TYR A 2 -5.00 20.86 -9.94
C TYR A 2 -4.89 19.49 -9.26
N LYS A 3 -4.41 18.50 -10.01
CA LYS A 3 -4.09 17.18 -9.48
C LYS A 3 -2.63 17.25 -9.03
N ILE A 4 -2.38 17.20 -7.74
CA ILE A 4 -1.02 17.02 -7.23
C ILE A 4 -0.87 15.52 -7.00
N SER A 5 -0.05 14.86 -7.81
CA SER A 5 0.36 13.47 -7.53
C SER A 5 1.41 13.48 -6.41
N LEU A 6 1.49 12.37 -5.67
CA LEU A 6 2.09 12.30 -4.35
C LEU A 6 3.61 12.53 -4.18
N PRO A 7 4.53 12.60 -5.17
CA PRO A 7 5.95 12.59 -4.80
C PRO A 7 6.55 13.97 -4.46
N THR A 8 5.77 15.05 -4.34
CA THR A 8 6.36 16.42 -4.23
C THR A 8 5.89 17.26 -3.02
N ILE A 9 5.48 16.65 -1.91
CA ILE A 9 5.13 17.43 -0.69
C ILE A 9 6.01 16.97 0.47
N LEU A 10 7.30 17.30 0.42
CA LEU A 10 8.22 17.13 1.55
C LEU A 10 9.01 18.40 1.91
N LEU A 11 8.70 19.58 1.35
CA LEU A 11 9.58 20.75 1.49
C LEU A 11 8.94 22.11 1.76
N PHE A 12 7.72 22.21 2.32
CA PHE A 12 7.22 23.51 2.79
C PHE A 12 6.79 23.48 4.26
N SER A 13 7.77 23.73 5.11
CA SER A 13 7.67 23.91 6.55
C SER A 13 7.04 25.25 6.92
N TYR A 14 6.17 25.22 7.94
CA TYR A 14 5.73 26.32 8.81
C TYR A 14 4.62 27.32 8.41
N SER A 15 4.11 27.34 7.17
CA SER A 15 2.94 28.19 6.82
C SER A 15 1.63 27.43 6.56
N ILE A 16 1.62 26.09 6.72
CA ILE A 16 0.49 25.22 6.39
C ILE A 16 -0.35 24.84 7.63
N VAL A 17 0.12 25.19 8.83
CA VAL A 17 -0.52 24.76 10.10
C VAL A 17 -1.93 25.35 10.28
N THR A 18 -2.30 26.43 9.58
CA THR A 18 -3.66 26.98 9.59
C THR A 18 -4.56 26.55 8.41
N PHE A 19 -4.05 25.77 7.44
CA PHE A 19 -4.83 25.33 6.27
C PHE A 19 -5.27 23.87 6.30
N ALA A 20 -4.81 23.08 7.28
CA ALA A 20 -5.06 21.64 7.33
C ALA A 20 -6.50 21.26 7.74
N ASN A 21 -7.25 22.17 8.41
CA ASN A 21 -8.58 21.86 8.94
C ASN A 21 -9.71 21.89 7.89
N ASP A 22 -9.45 22.41 6.71
CA ASP A 22 -10.48 22.68 5.70
C ASP A 22 -10.32 21.80 4.44
N LEU A 23 -9.23 21.03 4.34
CA LEU A 23 -9.06 20.05 3.26
C LEU A 23 -9.98 18.86 3.52
N TYR A 24 -10.81 18.50 2.53
CA TYR A 24 -11.58 17.26 2.58
C TYR A 24 -11.05 16.24 1.58
N VAL A 25 -11.20 14.97 1.94
CA VAL A 25 -10.75 13.84 1.12
C VAL A 25 -11.87 13.43 0.17
N ILE A 26 -11.52 13.25 -1.10
CA ILE A 26 -12.38 12.56 -2.07
C ILE A 26 -11.68 11.29 -2.52
N ASP A 27 -12.35 10.17 -2.29
CA ASP A 27 -11.97 8.91 -2.92
C ASP A 27 -12.70 8.74 -4.24
N LYS A 28 -11.94 8.53 -5.30
CA LYS A 28 -12.48 8.22 -6.62
C LYS A 28 -12.16 6.77 -6.97
N ILE A 29 -13.21 5.94 -7.00
CA ILE A 29 -13.12 4.56 -7.46
C ILE A 29 -12.63 4.53 -8.91
N GLU A 30 -11.81 3.54 -9.25
CA GLU A 30 -11.36 3.31 -10.63
C GLU A 30 -12.56 3.29 -11.59
N SER A 31 -12.44 4.03 -12.69
CA SER A 31 -13.43 3.97 -13.77
C SER A 31 -13.38 2.62 -14.48
N SER A 32 -14.47 2.24 -15.17
CA SER A 32 -14.53 1.02 -15.97
C SER A 32 -13.37 0.92 -16.98
N GLN A 33 -13.00 2.04 -17.61
CA GLN A 33 -11.88 2.10 -18.56
C GLN A 33 -10.53 1.84 -17.88
N GLN A 34 -10.30 2.42 -16.69
CA GLN A 34 -9.07 2.18 -15.92
C GLN A 34 -8.97 0.71 -15.49
N LYS A 35 -10.09 0.16 -15.00
CA LYS A 35 -10.19 -1.26 -14.63
C LYS A 35 -9.89 -2.17 -15.81
N GLU A 36 -10.52 -1.93 -16.97
CA GLU A 36 -10.28 -2.72 -18.18
C GLU A 36 -8.81 -2.65 -18.62
N THR A 37 -8.24 -1.45 -18.65
CA THR A 37 -6.83 -1.23 -19.00
C THR A 37 -5.90 -2.02 -18.09
N ARG A 38 -6.14 -1.96 -16.77
CA ARG A 38 -5.37 -2.68 -15.75
C ARG A 38 -5.47 -4.19 -15.92
N LEU A 39 -6.67 -4.72 -16.16
CA LEU A 39 -6.88 -6.15 -16.39
C LEU A 39 -6.25 -6.62 -17.70
N ASN A 40 -6.26 -5.80 -18.75
CA ASN A 40 -5.60 -6.11 -20.02
C ASN A 40 -4.08 -6.12 -19.86
N ASN A 41 -3.51 -5.14 -19.14
CA ASN A 41 -2.07 -5.13 -18.81
C ASN A 41 -1.67 -6.38 -18.00
N LEU A 42 -2.50 -6.79 -17.04
CA LEU A 42 -2.25 -7.99 -16.23
C LEU A 42 -2.21 -9.25 -17.10
N LYS A 43 -3.21 -9.44 -17.96
CA LYS A 43 -3.26 -10.57 -18.90
C LYS A 43 -2.08 -10.57 -19.86
N LEU A 44 -1.72 -9.41 -20.38
CA LEU A 44 -0.57 -9.26 -21.27
C LEU A 44 0.74 -9.61 -20.56
N THR A 45 0.95 -9.10 -19.35
CA THR A 45 2.11 -9.39 -18.51
C THR A 45 2.21 -10.89 -18.23
N TRP A 46 1.10 -11.54 -17.85
CA TRP A 46 1.08 -12.99 -17.65
C TRP A 46 1.45 -13.77 -18.90
N LYS A 47 0.97 -13.33 -20.07
CA LYS A 47 1.29 -13.98 -21.35
C LYS A 47 2.77 -13.82 -21.72
N ILE A 48 3.31 -12.60 -21.62
CA ILE A 48 4.70 -12.29 -22.01
C ILE A 48 5.68 -13.14 -21.19
N TYR A 49 5.48 -13.20 -19.87
CA TYR A 49 6.38 -13.87 -18.93
C TYR A 49 5.96 -15.30 -18.56
N GLN A 50 4.93 -15.83 -19.24
CA GLN A 50 4.36 -17.15 -18.98
C GLN A 50 4.04 -17.39 -17.49
N ILE A 51 3.55 -16.37 -16.80
CA ILE A 51 3.28 -16.40 -15.36
C ILE A 51 2.20 -17.42 -15.02
N LYS A 52 2.46 -18.19 -13.95
CA LYS A 52 1.49 -19.03 -13.26
C LYS A 52 0.91 -18.25 -12.06
N PRO A 53 -0.28 -17.64 -12.16
CA PRO A 53 -0.80 -16.72 -11.13
C PRO A 53 -1.04 -17.37 -9.76
N GLU A 54 -1.20 -18.70 -9.72
CA GLU A 54 -1.30 -19.51 -8.51
C GLU A 54 0.05 -19.72 -7.80
N GLU A 55 1.17 -19.58 -8.53
CA GLU A 55 2.51 -19.74 -7.97
C GLU A 55 3.13 -18.38 -7.64
N LYS A 56 2.76 -17.87 -6.46
CA LYS A 56 3.24 -16.60 -5.94
C LYS A 56 4.45 -16.78 -5.03
N PHE A 57 5.35 -15.82 -5.10
CA PHE A 57 6.51 -15.70 -4.21
C PHE A 57 6.47 -14.35 -3.50
N THR A 58 7.20 -14.27 -2.39
CA THR A 58 7.30 -13.09 -1.56
C THR A 58 8.76 -12.75 -1.38
N TYR A 59 9.12 -11.50 -1.66
CA TYR A 59 10.45 -10.97 -1.38
C TYR A 59 10.65 -10.80 0.12
N THR A 60 11.78 -11.30 0.62
CA THR A 60 12.09 -11.37 2.06
C THR A 60 12.92 -10.19 2.58
N GLY A 61 13.33 -9.26 1.71
CA GLY A 61 14.21 -8.13 2.11
C GLY A 61 15.70 -8.45 2.11
N SER A 62 16.10 -9.71 1.87
CA SER A 62 17.52 -10.09 1.74
C SER A 62 18.01 -9.97 0.29
N GLY A 63 19.32 -9.78 0.06
CA GLY A 63 19.92 -9.78 -1.30
C GLY A 63 20.39 -8.42 -1.84
N GLY A 64 20.41 -7.37 -1.02
CA GLY A 64 21.31 -6.20 -1.20
C GLY A 64 20.90 -5.11 -2.18
N GLU A 65 20.21 -5.38 -3.29
CA GLU A 65 19.84 -4.33 -4.26
C GLU A 65 18.47 -4.58 -4.89
N SER A 66 17.42 -4.19 -4.18
CA SER A 66 16.09 -4.20 -4.77
C SER A 66 15.31 -2.97 -4.34
N TYR A 67 14.75 -2.24 -5.31
CA TYR A 67 13.71 -1.23 -5.11
C TYR A 67 12.38 -1.84 -4.60
N LEU A 68 12.42 -3.13 -4.22
CA LEU A 68 11.35 -3.82 -3.56
C LEU A 68 11.43 -3.64 -2.04
N SER A 69 10.27 -3.45 -1.43
CA SER A 69 10.13 -3.62 0.01
C SER A 69 9.87 -5.08 0.34
N GLU A 70 10.32 -5.50 1.51
CA GLU A 70 9.96 -6.81 2.06
C GLU A 70 8.43 -7.01 2.09
N MET A 71 8.02 -8.27 1.90
CA MET A 71 6.65 -8.70 1.69
C MET A 71 6.03 -8.33 0.34
N GLN A 72 6.79 -7.76 -0.62
CA GLN A 72 6.28 -7.63 -1.98
C GLN A 72 6.05 -9.00 -2.64
N VAL A 73 4.93 -9.11 -3.36
CA VAL A 73 4.57 -10.31 -4.12
C VAL A 73 5.21 -10.24 -5.49
N VAL A 74 5.92 -11.30 -5.86
CA VAL A 74 6.57 -11.47 -7.15
C VAL A 74 6.18 -12.81 -7.74
N TYR A 75 6.34 -12.92 -9.06
CA TYR A 75 6.02 -14.12 -9.82
C TYR A 75 7.27 -14.60 -10.52
N ARG A 76 7.41 -15.91 -10.72
CA ARG A 76 8.52 -16.44 -11.51
C ARG A 76 8.31 -16.16 -12.99
N ASN A 77 9.35 -15.68 -13.67
CA ASN A 77 9.37 -15.58 -15.13
C ASN A 77 9.62 -16.97 -15.73
N TYR A 78 8.67 -17.49 -16.51
CA TYR A 78 8.79 -18.79 -17.18
C TYR A 78 9.13 -18.68 -18.66
N SER A 79 9.21 -17.47 -19.22
CA SER A 79 9.57 -17.26 -20.62
C SER A 79 11.09 -17.29 -20.88
N ALA A 80 11.91 -17.38 -19.83
CA ALA A 80 13.37 -17.37 -19.90
C ALA A 80 13.97 -18.58 -19.15
N GLU A 81 15.22 -18.93 -19.44
CA GLU A 81 15.94 -20.04 -18.76
C GLU A 81 16.45 -19.67 -17.35
N SER A 82 16.48 -18.38 -17.00
CA SER A 82 16.91 -17.85 -15.71
C SER A 82 15.81 -17.88 -14.65
N ASN A 83 16.21 -17.96 -13.37
CA ASN A 83 15.32 -17.74 -12.21
C ASN A 83 15.02 -16.25 -12.01
N ASP A 84 14.54 -15.58 -13.05
CA ASP A 84 14.12 -14.18 -12.96
C ASP A 84 12.70 -14.08 -12.40
N TYR A 85 12.42 -12.96 -11.75
CA TYR A 85 11.13 -12.68 -11.15
C TYR A 85 10.49 -11.46 -11.78
N ILE A 86 9.16 -11.41 -11.76
CA ILE A 86 8.36 -10.30 -12.24
C ILE A 86 7.58 -9.75 -11.05
N PHE A 87 7.77 -8.47 -10.74
CA PHE A 87 6.83 -7.75 -9.90
C PHE A 87 5.70 -7.25 -10.79
N ILE A 88 4.45 -7.49 -10.37
CA ILE A 88 3.26 -6.98 -11.07
C ILE A 88 2.55 -6.01 -10.14
N SER A 89 2.43 -4.75 -10.57
CA SER A 89 1.68 -3.75 -9.81
C SER A 89 0.19 -4.06 -9.88
N GLY A 90 -0.45 -4.30 -8.73
CA GLY A 90 -1.89 -4.49 -8.63
C GLY A 90 -2.72 -3.26 -9.00
N VAL A 91 -2.09 -2.07 -9.05
CA VAL A 91 -2.71 -0.79 -9.44
C VAL A 91 -2.71 -0.60 -10.97
N THR A 92 -1.65 -1.01 -11.67
CA THR A 92 -1.53 -0.75 -13.12
C THR A 92 -1.63 -2.01 -13.98
N GLY A 93 -1.46 -3.19 -13.38
CA GLY A 93 -1.36 -4.48 -14.06
C GLY A 93 -0.05 -4.69 -14.81
N LYS A 94 0.89 -3.75 -14.75
CA LYS A 94 2.17 -3.82 -15.47
C LYS A 94 3.20 -4.63 -14.70
N GLY A 95 3.96 -5.43 -15.43
CA GLY A 95 5.12 -6.17 -14.92
C GLY A 95 6.42 -5.36 -14.96
N SER A 96 7.36 -5.71 -14.09
CA SER A 96 8.76 -5.26 -14.14
C SER A 96 9.65 -6.43 -13.78
N GLU A 97 10.66 -6.69 -14.62
CA GLU A 97 11.66 -7.72 -14.40
C GLU A 97 12.56 -7.39 -13.21
N LEU A 98 12.92 -8.44 -12.50
CA LEU A 98 13.73 -8.42 -11.30
C LEU A 98 14.71 -9.59 -11.35
N LYS A 99 15.97 -9.27 -11.07
CA LYS A 99 16.99 -10.26 -10.79
C LYS A 99 17.09 -10.40 -9.29
N LEU A 100 16.48 -11.46 -8.77
CA LEU A 100 16.50 -11.76 -7.33
C LEU A 100 17.24 -13.07 -7.12
N PRO A 101 18.17 -13.13 -6.17
CA PRO A 101 18.81 -14.40 -5.84
C PRO A 101 17.77 -15.34 -5.18
N PRO A 102 17.82 -16.67 -5.39
CA PRO A 102 16.78 -17.59 -4.93
C PRO A 102 16.50 -17.54 -3.42
N GLU A 103 17.50 -17.26 -2.60
CA GLU A 103 17.38 -17.13 -1.15
C GLU A 103 16.59 -15.90 -0.71
N SER A 104 16.46 -14.89 -1.58
CA SER A 104 15.74 -13.64 -1.28
C SER A 104 14.23 -13.75 -1.42
N VAL A 105 13.72 -14.86 -1.95
CA VAL A 105 12.29 -15.09 -2.13
C VAL A 105 11.83 -16.35 -1.42
N ARG A 106 10.57 -16.36 -0.99
CA ARG A 106 9.91 -17.55 -0.44
C ARG A 106 8.58 -17.77 -1.13
N ARG A 107 8.15 -19.02 -1.26
CA ARG A 107 6.81 -19.32 -1.78
C ARG A 107 5.77 -18.80 -0.82
N LEU A 108 4.77 -18.09 -1.35
CA LEU A 108 3.68 -17.54 -0.55
C LEU A 108 2.88 -18.66 0.15
N SER A 109 2.75 -19.82 -0.49
CA SER A 109 2.06 -20.98 0.08
C SER A 109 2.74 -21.52 1.34
N ASP A 110 4.06 -21.38 1.47
CA ASP A 110 4.79 -21.81 2.66
C ASP A 110 4.62 -20.80 3.81
N LEU A 111 4.55 -19.50 3.50
CA LEU A 111 4.16 -18.47 4.46
C LEU A 111 2.72 -18.69 4.94
N ALA A 112 1.78 -18.94 4.02
CA ALA A 112 0.37 -19.12 4.36
C ALA A 112 0.11 -20.25 5.37
N LYS A 113 0.89 -21.35 5.31
CA LYS A 113 0.83 -22.46 6.28
C LYS A 113 1.22 -22.05 7.71
N GLN A 114 1.99 -20.98 7.85
CA GLN A 114 2.46 -20.47 9.15
C GLN A 114 1.48 -19.48 9.80
N GLY A 115 0.40 -19.12 9.10
CA GLY A 115 -0.66 -18.24 9.62
C GLY A 115 -0.76 -16.88 8.92
N ALA A 116 -1.41 -15.94 9.58
CA ALA A 116 -1.58 -14.58 9.06
C ALA A 116 -0.30 -13.73 9.22
N ASP A 117 0.34 -13.81 10.39
CA ASP A 117 1.48 -12.97 10.76
C ASP A 117 2.71 -13.22 9.88
N SER A 118 2.91 -14.44 9.37
CA SER A 118 3.98 -14.76 8.40
C SER A 118 3.85 -14.06 7.05
N ARG A 119 2.70 -13.44 6.77
CA ARG A 119 2.40 -12.68 5.55
C ARG A 119 2.32 -11.17 5.82
N ILE A 120 2.67 -10.75 7.04
CA ILE A 120 2.73 -9.35 7.46
C ILE A 120 4.20 -9.01 7.65
N ASN A 121 4.61 -7.85 7.15
CA ASN A 121 5.98 -7.40 7.32
C ASN A 121 6.33 -7.28 8.82
N HIS A 122 7.51 -7.75 9.21
CA HIS A 122 7.91 -7.75 10.62
C HIS A 122 7.93 -6.34 11.23
N TRP A 123 8.23 -5.29 10.46
CA TRP A 123 8.17 -3.90 10.92
C TRP A 123 6.77 -3.43 11.33
N VAL A 124 5.70 -4.11 10.87
CA VAL A 124 4.33 -3.85 11.33
C VAL A 124 4.04 -4.58 12.64
N LEU A 125 4.64 -5.76 12.85
CA LEU A 125 4.43 -6.58 14.03
C LEU A 125 5.28 -6.12 15.22
N GLU A 126 6.52 -5.69 14.95
CA GLU A 126 7.49 -5.30 15.95
C GLU A 126 7.29 -3.86 16.39
N LYS A 127 7.32 -3.63 17.71
CA LYS A 127 7.28 -2.27 18.26
C LYS A 127 8.57 -1.55 17.93
N SER A 128 8.45 -0.32 17.43
CA SER A 128 9.58 0.60 17.34
C SER A 128 9.74 1.34 18.67
N THR A 129 10.98 1.61 19.06
CA THR A 129 11.30 2.47 20.22
C THR A 129 11.71 3.89 19.80
N THR A 130 11.92 4.13 18.50
CA THR A 130 12.53 5.37 18.01
C THR A 130 11.80 6.00 16.81
N SER A 131 10.74 5.37 16.29
CA SER A 131 10.04 5.89 15.12
C SER A 131 9.37 7.25 15.38
N PRO A 132 9.13 8.07 14.35
CA PRO A 132 8.34 9.30 14.47
C PRO A 132 6.96 9.07 15.11
N ALA A 133 6.34 7.90 14.86
CA ALA A 133 5.06 7.53 15.46
C ALA A 133 5.14 7.40 16.99
N VAL A 134 6.25 6.86 17.54
CA VAL A 134 6.46 6.80 19.00
C VAL A 134 6.44 8.21 19.60
N LYS A 135 7.15 9.15 18.97
CA LYS A 135 7.21 10.55 19.42
C LYS A 135 5.85 11.24 19.30
N TYR A 136 5.10 10.96 18.24
CA TYR A 136 3.81 11.58 17.98
C TYR A 136 2.70 11.06 18.91
N TYR A 137 2.60 9.74 19.09
CA TYR A 137 1.55 9.12 19.90
C TYR A 137 1.89 9.03 21.39
N GLY A 138 3.17 9.10 21.77
CA GLY A 138 3.62 9.04 23.17
C GLY A 138 3.02 7.85 23.90
N ASP A 139 2.34 8.10 25.01
CA ASP A 139 1.67 7.08 25.84
C ASP A 139 0.60 6.26 25.08
N LYS A 140 0.09 6.77 23.96
CA LYS A 140 -0.89 6.08 23.12
C LYS A 140 -0.27 5.18 22.05
N TYR A 141 1.07 5.17 21.93
CA TYR A 141 1.76 4.41 20.89
C TYR A 141 1.43 2.93 20.92
N ASP A 142 1.31 2.33 22.10
CA ASP A 142 0.97 0.91 22.25
C ASP A 142 -0.41 0.58 21.66
N ALA A 143 -1.41 1.42 21.91
CA ALA A 143 -2.74 1.24 21.36
C ALA A 143 -2.79 1.51 19.84
N TYR A 144 -1.98 2.46 19.35
CA TYR A 144 -1.80 2.71 17.92
C TYR A 144 -1.15 1.51 17.23
N HIS A 145 -0.07 0.96 17.80
CA HIS A 145 0.67 -0.17 17.24
C HIS A 145 -0.19 -1.43 17.19
N GLN A 146 -0.89 -1.73 18.29
CA GLN A 146 -1.80 -2.88 18.33
C GLN A 146 -2.91 -2.76 17.28
N ARG A 147 -3.45 -1.56 17.07
CA ARG A 147 -4.46 -1.30 16.03
C ARG A 147 -3.90 -1.57 14.63
N ASN A 148 -2.65 -1.20 14.35
CA ASN A 148 -2.02 -1.46 13.06
C ASN A 148 -1.83 -2.97 12.83
N ILE A 149 -1.42 -3.72 13.86
CA ILE A 149 -1.32 -5.18 13.80
C ILE A 149 -2.69 -5.81 13.51
N ASP A 150 -3.72 -5.41 14.26
CA ASP A 150 -5.06 -5.96 14.12
C ASP A 150 -5.66 -5.66 12.73
N PHE A 151 -5.39 -4.46 12.19
CA PHE A 151 -5.79 -4.10 10.83
C PHE A 151 -5.05 -4.92 9.76
N ALA A 152 -3.73 -5.12 9.91
CA ALA A 152 -2.96 -5.97 9.01
C ALA A 152 -3.50 -7.42 9.00
N ARG A 153 -3.81 -7.97 10.18
CA ARG A 153 -4.43 -9.30 10.31
C ARG A 153 -5.81 -9.34 9.68
N LYS A 154 -6.63 -8.31 9.87
CA LYS A 154 -7.95 -8.18 9.22
C LYS A 154 -7.85 -8.27 7.69
N ILE A 155 -6.88 -7.57 7.09
CA ILE A 155 -6.62 -7.59 5.64
C ILE A 155 -6.21 -8.96 5.13
N ILE A 156 -5.34 -9.65 5.88
CA ILE A 156 -4.87 -10.99 5.52
C ILE A 156 -6.00 -12.02 5.63
N ASN A 157 -6.79 -11.94 6.69
CA ASN A 157 -7.89 -12.86 6.97
C ASN A 157 -9.11 -12.65 6.06
N SER A 158 -9.30 -11.44 5.52
CA SER A 158 -10.33 -11.15 4.52
C SER A 158 -9.94 -11.58 3.10
N HIS A 159 -8.71 -12.08 2.90
CA HIS A 159 -8.13 -12.37 1.58
C HIS A 159 -8.09 -11.16 0.64
N SER A 160 -8.13 -9.94 1.19
CA SER A 160 -8.02 -8.71 0.39
C SER A 160 -6.63 -8.56 -0.24
N CYS A 161 -5.61 -9.06 0.47
CA CYS A 161 -4.22 -9.06 0.05
C CYS A 161 -3.53 -10.38 0.37
N ASP A 162 -2.56 -10.74 -0.46
CA ASP A 162 -1.70 -11.91 -0.23
C ASP A 162 -0.76 -11.67 0.95
N THR A 163 -0.18 -10.47 1.02
CA THR A 163 0.75 -9.99 2.05
C THR A 163 0.52 -8.50 2.35
N VAL A 164 0.95 -8.05 3.53
CA VAL A 164 0.93 -6.64 3.96
C VAL A 164 2.36 -6.15 4.17
N MET A 165 2.75 -5.09 3.46
CA MET A 165 4.09 -4.49 3.54
C MET A 165 4.20 -3.42 4.63
N ASN A 166 3.14 -2.64 4.83
CA ASN A 166 3.13 -1.52 5.77
C ASN A 166 1.70 -1.21 6.22
N VAL A 167 1.54 -0.65 7.42
CA VAL A 167 0.30 -0.08 7.94
C VAL A 167 0.60 1.24 8.65
N ASP A 168 -0.21 2.25 8.38
CA ASP A 168 -0.11 3.55 9.04
C ASP A 168 -1.49 4.19 9.22
N VAL A 169 -1.56 5.23 10.04
CA VAL A 169 -2.75 6.06 10.23
C VAL A 169 -2.48 7.44 9.65
N TYR A 170 -3.32 7.86 8.71
CA TYR A 170 -3.26 9.20 8.15
C TYR A 170 -4.42 10.05 8.66
N SER A 171 -4.12 11.28 9.02
CA SER A 171 -5.10 12.30 9.39
C SER A 171 -5.19 13.35 8.29
N PHE A 172 -6.09 13.13 7.33
CA PHE A 172 -6.38 14.06 6.23
C PHE A 172 -7.88 14.33 6.19
N GLY A 173 -8.35 15.39 6.85
CA GLY A 173 -9.80 15.66 6.96
C GLY A 173 -10.61 14.55 7.66
N GLY A 174 -9.94 13.60 8.31
CA GLY A 174 -10.47 12.41 8.98
C GLY A 174 -9.35 11.41 9.29
N GLU A 175 -9.53 10.54 10.29
CA GLU A 175 -8.56 9.50 10.66
C GLU A 175 -8.83 8.19 9.89
N TYR A 176 -7.86 7.74 9.11
CA TYR A 176 -7.95 6.51 8.31
C TYR A 176 -6.80 5.56 8.63
N LEU A 177 -7.11 4.28 8.77
CA LEU A 177 -6.14 3.20 8.63
C LEU A 177 -5.81 3.01 7.15
N ASN A 178 -4.53 2.96 6.82
CA ASN A 178 -4.05 2.65 5.48
C ASN A 178 -3.02 1.53 5.56
N ALA A 179 -3.17 0.53 4.71
CA ALA A 179 -2.19 -0.53 4.54
C ALA A 179 -1.76 -0.64 3.09
N VAL A 180 -0.49 -0.96 2.87
CA VAL A 180 0.08 -1.24 1.54
C VAL A 180 0.24 -2.74 1.39
N CYS A 181 -0.39 -3.31 0.37
CA CYS A 181 -0.30 -4.74 0.08
C CYS A 181 0.93 -5.08 -0.76
N GLY A 182 1.34 -6.35 -0.77
CA GLY A 182 2.53 -6.81 -1.51
C GLY A 182 2.53 -6.54 -3.02
N ASP A 183 1.35 -6.32 -3.62
CA ASP A 183 1.15 -5.91 -5.01
C ASP A 183 1.06 -4.39 -5.19
N ARG A 184 1.34 -3.62 -4.13
CA ARG A 184 1.26 -2.15 -4.01
C ARG A 184 -0.15 -1.55 -4.13
N ARG A 185 -1.21 -2.34 -3.91
CA ARG A 185 -2.55 -1.77 -3.70
C ARG A 185 -2.65 -1.24 -2.28
N ASP A 186 -3.30 -0.08 -2.13
CA ASP A 186 -3.66 0.45 -0.82
C ASP A 186 -5.02 -0.12 -0.39
N ILE A 187 -5.12 -0.51 0.88
CA ILE A 187 -6.39 -0.81 1.56
C ILE A 187 -6.59 0.27 2.62
N LYS A 188 -7.72 0.99 2.51
CA LYS A 188 -8.08 2.08 3.41
C LYS A 188 -9.37 1.76 4.14
N GLN A 189 -9.42 2.11 5.42
CA GLN A 189 -10.64 2.02 6.22
C GLN A 189 -10.68 3.19 7.19
N SER A 190 -11.83 3.87 7.30
CA SER A 190 -12.01 4.90 8.34
C SER A 190 -11.92 4.25 9.73
N LEU A 191 -11.48 5.00 10.74
CA LEU A 191 -11.43 4.46 12.10
C LEU A 191 -12.80 4.04 12.64
N ASP A 192 -13.87 4.73 12.25
CA ASP A 192 -15.22 4.36 12.67
C ASP A 192 -15.67 3.06 12.02
N ASP A 193 -15.46 2.88 10.71
CA ASP A 193 -15.75 1.60 10.03
C ASP A 193 -14.91 0.45 10.59
N TYR A 194 -13.68 0.73 11.00
CA TYR A 194 -12.82 -0.25 11.69
C TYR A 194 -13.40 -0.65 13.05
N ARG A 195 -13.80 0.33 13.88
CA ARG A 195 -14.41 0.10 15.21
C ARG A 195 -15.72 -0.66 15.10
N ASP A 196 -16.52 -0.35 14.09
CA ASP A 196 -17.79 -1.03 13.78
C ASP A 196 -17.60 -2.40 13.11
N ASN A 197 -16.36 -2.85 12.94
CA ASN A 197 -15.98 -4.10 12.28
C ASN A 197 -16.62 -4.26 10.88
N LYS A 198 -16.75 -3.17 10.12
CA LYS A 198 -17.30 -3.25 8.76
C LYS A 198 -16.33 -4.00 7.83
N PRO A 199 -16.84 -4.69 6.79
CA PRO A 199 -16.02 -5.32 5.77
C PRO A 199 -15.04 -4.32 5.14
N LEU A 200 -13.89 -4.83 4.70
CA LEU A 200 -12.92 -4.01 3.98
C LEU A 200 -13.43 -3.69 2.58
N ASP A 201 -13.34 -2.43 2.19
CA ASP A 201 -13.56 -2.03 0.80
C ASP A 201 -12.28 -2.31 0.00
N THR A 202 -12.36 -3.28 -0.91
CA THR A 202 -11.24 -3.70 -1.76
C THR A 202 -11.23 -3.01 -3.12
N SER A 203 -12.11 -2.03 -3.34
CA SER A 203 -12.10 -1.26 -4.59
C SER A 203 -10.83 -0.43 -4.70
N LEU A 204 -10.27 -0.36 -5.91
CA LEU A 204 -9.14 0.50 -6.18
C LEU A 204 -9.61 1.95 -6.27
N LYS A 205 -9.02 2.80 -5.45
CA LYS A 205 -9.39 4.21 -5.33
C LYS A 205 -8.17 5.09 -5.48
N GLU A 206 -8.34 6.19 -6.19
CA GLU A 206 -7.42 7.33 -6.13
C GLU A 206 -7.96 8.31 -5.09
N THR A 207 -7.14 8.61 -4.09
CA THR A 207 -7.49 9.57 -3.03
C THR A 207 -6.97 10.96 -3.40
N TYR A 208 -7.86 11.95 -3.35
CA TYR A 208 -7.58 13.34 -3.66
C TYR A 208 -7.79 14.22 -2.43
N LEU A 209 -6.84 15.10 -2.16
CA LEU A 209 -7.03 16.20 -1.21
C LEU A 209 -7.66 17.37 -1.96
N VAL A 210 -8.84 17.80 -1.51
CA VAL A 210 -9.56 18.91 -2.13
C VAL A 210 -9.55 20.10 -1.19
N MET A 211 -8.91 21.17 -1.67
CA MET A 211 -8.94 22.47 -1.02
C MET A 211 -10.26 23.19 -1.31
N PRO A 212 -10.93 23.76 -0.31
CA PRO A 212 -12.14 24.54 -0.53
C PRO A 212 -11.91 25.68 -1.49
N LYS A 213 -12.97 25.99 -2.24
CA LYS A 213 -12.94 27.02 -3.29
C LYS A 213 -12.42 28.35 -2.76
N GLU A 214 -12.91 28.78 -1.61
CA GLU A 214 -12.56 30.07 -0.98
C GLU A 214 -11.06 30.16 -0.67
N GLN A 215 -10.48 29.13 -0.06
CA GLN A 215 -9.06 29.09 0.25
C GLN A 215 -8.18 29.05 -1.00
N ARG A 216 -8.59 28.26 -2.00
CA ARG A 216 -7.89 28.18 -3.28
C ARG A 216 -7.91 29.52 -4.01
N ASP A 217 -9.04 30.21 -3.98
CA ASP A 217 -9.21 31.49 -4.65
C ASP A 217 -8.42 32.59 -3.91
N ALA A 218 -8.34 32.55 -2.57
CA ALA A 218 -7.46 33.41 -1.77
C ALA A 218 -5.96 33.21 -2.07
N LEU A 219 -5.51 31.96 -2.26
CA LEU A 219 -4.12 31.68 -2.65
C LEU A 219 -3.77 32.19 -4.06
N ARG A 220 -4.76 32.21 -4.97
CA ARG A 220 -4.57 32.73 -6.33
C ARG A 220 -4.49 34.25 -6.38
N GLN A 221 -5.20 34.94 -5.49
CA GLN A 221 -5.14 36.41 -5.39
C GLN A 221 -3.85 36.93 -4.74
N ARG A 222 -3.11 36.06 -4.05
CA ARG A 222 -1.80 36.36 -3.43
C ARG A 222 -0.60 36.08 -4.34
N ARG A 223 -0.84 35.65 -5.58
CA ARG A 223 0.17 35.51 -6.65
C ARG A 223 0.03 36.66 -7.63
#